data_AF-A0A7W0PLE9-F1
#
_entry.id   AF-A0A7W0PLE9-F1
#
_cell.length_a   1.000
_cell.length_b   1.000
_cell.length_c   1.000
_cell.angle_alpha   90.00
_cell.angle_beta   90.00
_cell.angle_gamma   90.00
#
_symmetry.space_group_name_H-M   'P 1'
#
loop_
_entity.id
_entity.type
_entity.pdbx_description
1 polymer ?
#
loop_
_entity_poly.entity_id
_entity_poly.type
_entity_poly.pdbx_seq_one_letter_code
_entity_poly.pdbx_strand_id
1 'polypeptide(L)'
;MAAALVALSTATDARADAEFTATGGKGSIEVKGNGHWHINKEAPWKATVGTTTLAKDKWALSDGSAKVTGVPAGDAKVKVYVCNGDQCKNAEVTVKVQ
;
A
#
# COMPACT_ATOMS: atom_id res chain seq x y z
N MET A 1 -0.47 34.15 -31.31
CA MET A 1 -1.56 33.65 -30.45
C MET A 1 -1.02 32.48 -29.66
N ALA A 2 -0.98 32.60 -28.33
CA ALA A 2 -0.57 31.53 -27.43
C ALA A 2 -1.74 30.55 -27.23
N ALA A 3 -1.48 29.25 -27.21
CA ALA A 3 -2.38 28.25 -26.65
C ALA A 3 -1.54 27.07 -26.13
N ALA A 4 -1.82 26.70 -24.89
CA ALA A 4 -0.94 26.03 -23.96
C ALA A 4 -0.73 24.54 -24.25
N LEU A 5 0.47 24.05 -23.95
CA LEU A 5 0.78 22.63 -23.80
C LEU A 5 -0.03 22.06 -22.64
N VAL A 6 -0.97 21.16 -22.93
CA VAL A 6 -1.50 20.25 -21.91
C VAL A 6 -0.62 19.01 -21.93
N ALA A 7 0.40 19.01 -21.07
CA ALA A 7 1.14 17.79 -20.77
C ALA A 7 0.20 16.84 -20.02
N LEU A 8 -0.31 15.81 -20.72
CA LEU A 8 -0.89 14.65 -20.05
C LEU A 8 0.25 13.89 -19.38
N SER A 9 0.55 14.25 -18.14
CA SER A 9 1.33 13.39 -17.24
C SER A 9 0.44 12.22 -16.82
N THR A 10 0.25 11.25 -17.71
CA THR A 10 -0.11 9.90 -17.30
C THR A 10 1.11 9.33 -16.59
N ALA A 11 1.18 9.55 -15.27
CA ALA A 11 2.02 8.77 -14.37
C ALA A 11 1.52 7.32 -14.43
N THR A 12 1.90 6.63 -15.51
CA THR A 12 1.88 5.18 -15.56
C THR A 12 3.16 4.80 -14.84
N ASP A 13 3.08 4.74 -13.50
CA ASP A 13 4.13 4.12 -12.71
C ASP A 13 4.35 2.73 -13.28
N ALA A 14 5.48 2.58 -13.98
CA ALA A 14 5.97 1.32 -14.48
C ALA A 14 6.03 0.34 -13.29
N ARG A 15 5.15 -0.66 -13.27
CA ARG A 15 5.19 -1.73 -12.26
C ARG A 15 5.57 -3.00 -13.00
N ALA A 16 6.88 -3.19 -13.18
CA ALA A 16 7.43 -4.53 -13.36
C ALA A 16 6.81 -5.41 -12.26
N ASP A 17 6.20 -6.53 -12.65
CA ASP A 17 5.46 -7.50 -11.82
C ASP A 17 5.49 -7.21 -10.31
N ALA A 18 4.64 -6.28 -9.86
CA ALA A 18 4.75 -5.75 -8.51
C ALA A 18 4.52 -6.88 -7.50
N GLU A 19 5.43 -7.09 -6.56
CA GLU A 19 5.34 -8.14 -5.54
C GLU A 19 4.09 -8.01 -4.68
N PHE A 20 3.51 -6.80 -4.63
CA PHE A 20 2.25 -6.52 -3.98
C PHE A 20 1.52 -5.36 -4.66
N THR A 21 0.20 -5.30 -4.43
CA THR A 21 -0.66 -4.18 -4.78
C THR A 21 -1.21 -3.57 -3.51
N ALA A 22 -0.99 -2.27 -3.30
CA ALA A 22 -1.57 -1.51 -2.20
C ALA A 22 -2.63 -0.55 -2.73
N THR A 23 -3.80 -0.54 -2.09
CA THR A 23 -4.96 0.24 -2.51
C THR A 23 -5.59 0.91 -1.29
N GLY A 24 -5.84 2.21 -1.39
CA GLY A 24 -6.68 2.96 -0.46
C GLY A 24 -8.12 2.95 -0.94
N GLY A 25 -9.04 2.55 -0.08
CA GLY A 25 -10.49 2.63 -0.28
C GLY A 25 -11.12 3.67 0.65
N LYS A 26 -12.46 3.63 0.78
CA LYS A 26 -13.20 4.48 1.72
C LYS A 26 -12.89 4.12 3.16
N GLY A 27 -11.99 4.88 3.79
CA GLY A 27 -11.55 4.66 5.16
C GLY A 27 -10.86 3.31 5.43
N SER A 28 -10.31 2.67 4.39
CA SER A 28 -9.59 1.40 4.52
C SER A 28 -8.37 1.36 3.62
N ILE A 29 -7.36 0.60 4.03
CA ILE A 29 -6.20 0.28 3.20
C ILE A 29 -6.15 -1.23 3.04
N GLU A 30 -5.91 -1.69 1.82
CA GLU A 30 -5.75 -3.10 1.50
C GLU A 30 -4.45 -3.29 0.72
N VAL A 31 -3.66 -4.27 1.14
CA VAL A 31 -2.40 -4.66 0.51
C VAL A 31 -2.50 -6.13 0.18
N LYS A 32 -2.26 -6.50 -1.06
CA LYS A 32 -2.35 -7.87 -1.54
C LYS A 32 -1.00 -8.30 -2.10
N GLY A 33 -0.50 -9.46 -1.68
CA GLY A 33 0.65 -10.09 -2.31
C GLY A 33 0.28 -10.62 -3.69
N ASN A 34 1.15 -10.43 -4.68
CA ASN A 34 0.93 -10.87 -6.05
C ASN A 34 1.81 -12.07 -6.41
N GLY A 35 1.29 -12.95 -7.29
CA GLY A 35 2.02 -14.13 -7.74
C GLY A 35 2.37 -15.07 -6.58
N HIS A 36 3.66 -15.27 -6.35
CA HIS A 36 4.19 -16.15 -5.30
C HIS A 36 4.48 -15.44 -3.97
N TRP A 37 4.23 -14.13 -3.90
CA TRP A 37 4.47 -13.33 -2.69
C TRP A 37 3.27 -13.39 -1.75
N HIS A 38 3.54 -13.69 -0.49
CA HIS A 38 2.57 -13.68 0.60
C HIS A 38 2.89 -12.54 1.58
N ILE A 39 1.90 -12.13 2.36
CA ILE A 39 2.02 -11.10 3.38
C ILE A 39 2.78 -11.65 4.58
N ASN A 40 3.81 -10.93 5.04
CA ASN A 40 4.54 -11.30 6.25
C ASN A 40 3.73 -10.92 7.50
N LYS A 41 3.03 -11.89 8.09
CA LYS A 41 2.20 -11.68 9.30
C LYS A 41 3.02 -11.37 10.55
N GLU A 42 4.31 -11.68 10.58
CA GLU A 42 5.19 -11.45 11.73
C GLU A 42 5.78 -10.04 11.73
N ALA A 43 5.93 -9.42 10.56
CA ALA A 43 6.48 -8.10 10.40
C ALA A 43 5.69 -6.99 11.14
N PRO A 44 6.34 -5.87 11.51
CA PRO A 44 5.71 -4.76 12.21
C PRO A 44 4.92 -3.87 11.24
N TRP A 45 3.74 -4.34 10.80
CA TRP A 45 2.84 -3.58 9.93
C TRP A 45 2.47 -2.23 10.53
N LYS A 46 2.53 -1.19 9.70
CA LYS A 46 2.20 0.19 10.11
C LYS A 46 1.65 0.99 8.95
N ALA A 47 0.57 1.73 9.19
CA ALA A 47 0.13 2.83 8.35
C ALA A 47 0.18 4.14 9.14
N THR A 48 0.56 5.23 8.49
CA THR A 48 0.49 6.58 9.05
C THR A 48 -0.25 7.49 8.09
N VAL A 49 -1.30 8.16 8.57
CA VAL A 49 -2.11 9.12 7.81
C VAL A 49 -2.17 10.42 8.59
N GLY A 50 -1.49 11.46 8.08
CA GLY A 50 -1.31 12.70 8.83
C GLY A 50 -0.69 12.44 10.20
N THR A 51 -1.46 12.68 11.26
CA THR A 51 -1.07 12.47 12.67
C THR A 51 -1.50 11.11 13.23
N THR A 52 -2.33 10.36 12.52
CA THR A 52 -2.86 9.06 12.98
C THR A 52 -1.90 7.95 12.56
N THR A 53 -1.46 7.14 13.51
CA THR A 53 -0.65 5.94 13.24
C THR A 53 -1.44 4.70 13.61
N LEU A 54 -1.60 3.80 12.65
CA LEU A 54 -2.23 2.50 12.78
C LEU A 54 -1.14 1.45 12.86
N ALA A 55 -0.91 0.93 14.06
CA ALA A 55 0.03 -0.14 14.31
C ALA A 55 -0.55 -1.51 13.92
N LYS A 56 0.29 -2.54 13.93
CA LYS A 56 0.01 -3.91 13.47
C LYS A 56 -1.28 -4.51 14.03
N ASP A 57 -1.62 -4.20 15.28
CA ASP A 57 -2.82 -4.67 15.97
C ASP A 57 -4.13 -4.25 15.27
N LYS A 58 -4.11 -3.18 14.48
CA LYS A 58 -5.26 -2.73 13.68
C LYS A 58 -5.37 -3.43 12.33
N TRP A 59 -4.34 -4.15 11.92
CA TRP A 59 -4.30 -4.82 10.64
C TRP A 59 -4.87 -6.24 10.75
N ALA A 60 -5.85 -6.53 9.91
CA ALA A 60 -6.25 -7.89 9.56
C ALA A 60 -5.23 -8.44 8.55
N LEU A 61 -4.29 -9.25 9.04
CA LEU A 61 -3.26 -9.89 8.23
C LEU A 61 -3.68 -11.33 7.90
N SER A 62 -3.63 -11.67 6.62
CA SER A 62 -3.81 -13.02 6.08
C SER A 62 -2.63 -13.35 5.18
N ASP A 63 -2.45 -14.60 4.76
CA ASP A 63 -1.32 -14.97 3.90
C ASP A 63 -1.36 -14.26 2.53
N GLY A 64 -2.55 -13.96 2.00
CA GLY A 64 -2.68 -13.29 0.70
C GLY A 64 -2.86 -11.77 0.78
N SER A 65 -3.38 -11.24 1.90
CA SER A 65 -3.69 -9.82 2.02
C SER A 65 -3.59 -9.28 3.44
N ALA A 66 -3.27 -8.00 3.55
CA ALA A 66 -3.23 -7.22 4.76
C ALA A 66 -4.19 -6.05 4.62
N LYS A 67 -5.15 -5.93 5.53
CA LYS A 67 -6.18 -4.90 5.48
C LYS A 67 -6.27 -4.17 6.80
N VAL A 68 -6.47 -2.86 6.76
CA VAL A 68 -6.81 -2.05 7.93
C VAL A 68 -8.01 -1.18 7.61
N THR A 69 -8.92 -1.05 8.56
CA THR A 69 -10.14 -0.24 8.46
C THR A 69 -10.13 0.85 9.53
N GLY A 70 -11.00 1.85 9.38
CA GLY A 70 -11.00 3.02 10.28
C GLY A 70 -9.83 3.97 10.00
N VAL A 71 -9.33 3.95 8.77
CA VAL A 71 -8.25 4.84 8.33
C VAL A 71 -8.84 6.20 7.99
N PRO A 72 -8.30 7.31 8.52
CA PRO A 72 -8.73 8.65 8.09
C PRO A 72 -8.50 8.85 6.58
N ALA A 73 -9.35 9.64 5.94
CA ALA A 73 -9.14 10.05 4.55
C ALA A 73 -7.87 10.90 4.44
N GLY A 74 -7.09 10.70 3.38
CA GLY A 74 -5.81 11.39 3.17
C GLY A 74 -4.73 10.49 2.58
N ASP A 75 -3.52 11.02 2.50
CA ASP A 75 -2.38 10.27 1.97
C ASP A 75 -1.75 9.43 3.09
N ALA A 76 -1.93 8.11 2.96
CA ALA A 76 -1.51 7.13 3.94
C ALA A 76 -0.18 6.50 3.53
N LYS A 77 0.85 6.65 4.37
CA LYS A 77 2.11 5.92 4.22
C LYS A 77 1.99 4.55 4.86
N VAL A 78 2.15 3.52 4.05
CA VAL A 78 1.98 2.12 4.44
C VAL A 78 3.32 1.41 4.31
N LYS A 79 3.77 0.79 5.39
CA LYS A 79 4.91 -0.14 5.34
C LYS A 79 4.39 -1.54 5.03
N VAL A 80 4.69 -2.00 3.82
CA VAL A 80 4.33 -3.31 3.30
C VAL A 80 5.48 -4.27 3.52
N TYR A 81 5.15 -5.49 3.92
CA TYR A 81 6.10 -6.57 4.13
C TYR A 81 5.59 -7.83 3.44
N VAL A 82 6.31 -8.27 2.41
CA VAL A 82 5.97 -9.49 1.67
C VAL A 82 7.11 -10.48 1.70
N CYS A 83 6.80 -11.77 1.71
CA CYS A 83 7.78 -12.83 1.65
C CYS A 83 7.42 -13.85 0.57
N ASN A 84 8.42 -14.57 0.08
CA ASN A 84 8.29 -15.69 -0.83
C ASN A 84 9.37 -16.72 -0.46
N GLY A 85 8.97 -17.81 0.20
CA GLY A 85 9.91 -18.72 0.85
C GLY A 85 10.82 -17.98 1.83
N ASP A 86 12.13 -18.11 1.65
CA ASP A 86 13.15 -17.46 2.50
C ASP A 86 13.41 -15.98 2.13
N GLN A 87 12.82 -15.47 1.04
CA GLN A 87 13.02 -14.09 0.60
C GLN A 87 11.95 -13.17 1.14
N CYS A 88 12.30 -12.27 2.05
CA CYS A 88 11.40 -11.22 2.54
C CYS A 88 11.84 -9.85 2.04
N LYS A 89 10.85 -9.06 1.61
CA LYS A 89 11.00 -7.69 1.15
C LYS A 89 10.07 -6.76 1.91
N ASN A 90 10.53 -5.54 2.10
CA ASN A 90 9.75 -4.46 2.68
C ASN A 90 9.76 -3.25 1.74
N ALA A 91 8.63 -2.55 1.69
CA ALA A 91 8.47 -1.34 0.90
C ALA A 91 7.61 -0.33 1.67
N GLU A 92 7.84 0.95 1.43
CA GLU A 92 6.95 2.01 1.91
C GLU A 92 6.23 2.61 0.72
N VAL A 93 4.89 2.55 0.74
CA VAL A 93 4.05 3.09 -0.33
C VAL A 93 3.08 4.10 0.24
N THR A 94 2.80 5.13 -0.54
CA THR A 94 1.76 6.10 -0.20
C THR A 94 0.50 5.76 -0.98
N VAL A 95 -0.60 5.53 -0.28
CA VAL A 95 -1.92 5.28 -0.88
C VAL A 95 -2.89 6.37 -0.46
N LYS A 96 -3.73 6.82 -1.38
CA LYS A 96 -4.76 7.81 -1.07
C LYS A 96 -5.99 7.11 -0.54
N VAL A 97 -6.34 7.38 0.72
CA VAL A 97 -7.56 6.89 1.37
C VAL A 97 -8.66 7.89 1.10
N GLN A 98 -9.81 7.39 0.64
CA GLN A 98 -10.98 8.19 0.30
C GLN A 98 -11.95 8.31 1.48
#